data_AF-A0A9J7GTE6-F1
#
_entry.id   AF-A0A9J7GTE6-F1
#
_cell.length_a   1.000
_cell.length_b   1.000
_cell.length_c   1.000
_cell.angle_alpha   90.00
_cell.angle_beta   90.00
_cell.angle_gamma   90.00
#
_symmetry.space_group_name_H-M   'P 1'
#
loop_
_entity.id
_entity.type
_entity.pdbx_description
1 polymer ?
#
loop_
_entity_poly.entity_id
_entity_poly.type
_entity_poly.pdbx_seq_one_letter_code
_entity_poly.pdbx_strand_id
1 'polypeptide(L)'
;MYQHDGSEVFQDEVFLEVTDGTNSAEFVLHIEVIPVNDEPPVLKPNLIPMMHCSEGGEVGITPEHIFATDADSDDLKLLFLIAREPQHGVVRKAGIDVDRFSQEDVISGAVTYKHTGGEIGLAPCFDTIILVVSDGEAGPLVNGCCHNGPNPSVPLHESFPMYKLNITVHPIDNQPPTIIIGKKFVVDEGFSAALTTHHLTASDPDTAPEDLEFVLVSHPQFGYLENTLPSAGFEKSNMGISIASFQWRDMKALHINYVQSRHLRVEPTADQFVVYATDGEQRTLETTFRVIINPTNDEAPDFVVQNITHMSVTSA
;
A
#
# COMPACT_ATOMS: atom_id res chain seq x y z
N MET A 1 -56.69 17.29 -31.68
CA MET A 1 -55.24 17.51 -31.55
C MET A 1 -54.75 16.40 -30.65
N TYR A 2 -53.82 15.58 -31.14
CA TYR A 2 -53.22 14.49 -30.35
C TYR A 2 -52.03 15.06 -29.56
N GLN A 3 -51.89 14.65 -28.31
CA GLN A 3 -50.76 15.01 -27.45
C GLN A 3 -50.33 13.74 -26.72
N HIS A 4 -49.10 13.32 -26.92
CA HIS A 4 -48.49 12.19 -26.23
C HIS A 4 -48.40 12.49 -24.73
N ASP A 5 -48.59 11.49 -23.88
CA ASP A 5 -48.59 11.63 -22.41
C ASP A 5 -47.18 11.70 -21.80
N GLY A 6 -46.16 11.56 -22.64
CA GLY A 6 -44.74 11.55 -22.25
C GLY A 6 -44.28 10.20 -21.68
N SER A 7 -44.98 9.09 -21.99
CA SER A 7 -44.50 7.75 -21.66
C SER A 7 -43.55 7.19 -22.73
N GLU A 8 -42.60 6.34 -22.32
CA GLU A 8 -41.65 5.69 -23.24
C GLU A 8 -42.25 4.45 -23.93
N VAL A 9 -43.29 4.69 -24.73
CA VAL A 9 -43.96 3.67 -25.54
C VAL A 9 -43.75 3.94 -27.02
N PHE A 10 -43.57 2.87 -27.80
CA PHE A 10 -43.41 2.97 -29.26
C PHE A 10 -44.75 3.03 -30.00
N GLN A 11 -45.86 2.79 -29.30
CA GLN A 11 -47.20 2.72 -29.86
C GLN A 11 -48.22 3.33 -28.90
N ASP A 12 -49.14 4.11 -29.46
CA ASP A 12 -50.32 4.62 -28.76
C ASP A 12 -51.59 4.37 -29.57
N GLU A 13 -52.73 4.32 -28.90
CA GLU A 13 -54.03 3.99 -29.49
C GLU A 13 -55.08 5.05 -29.15
N VAL A 14 -55.73 5.59 -30.19
CA VAL A 14 -56.87 6.48 -30.02
C VAL A 14 -58.15 5.79 -30.47
N PHE A 15 -59.09 5.63 -29.54
CA PHE A 15 -60.42 5.09 -29.80
C PHE A 15 -61.33 6.17 -30.37
N LEU A 16 -61.83 5.95 -31.59
CA LEU A 16 -62.75 6.82 -32.29
C LEU A 16 -64.09 6.11 -32.46
N GLU A 17 -65.18 6.76 -32.00
CA GLU A 17 -66.54 6.30 -32.23
C GLU A 17 -67.26 7.27 -33.17
N VAL A 18 -67.90 6.74 -34.21
CA VAL A 18 -68.74 7.51 -35.14
C VAL A 18 -70.16 7.00 -35.04
N THR A 19 -71.12 7.89 -34.80
CA THR A 19 -72.55 7.56 -34.70
C THR A 19 -73.41 8.47 -35.57
N ASP A 20 -74.49 7.91 -36.14
CA ASP A 20 -75.55 8.64 -36.85
C ASP A 20 -76.74 9.02 -35.95
N GLY A 21 -76.64 8.75 -34.64
CA GLY A 21 -77.69 8.95 -33.65
C GLY A 21 -78.58 7.71 -33.41
N THR A 22 -78.43 6.65 -34.21
CA THR A 22 -79.14 5.35 -34.02
C THR A 22 -78.18 4.16 -33.99
N ASN A 23 -77.10 4.20 -34.79
CA ASN A 23 -76.04 3.20 -34.84
C ASN A 23 -74.70 3.85 -34.52
N SER A 24 -73.75 3.08 -34.00
CA SER A 24 -72.35 3.51 -33.87
C SER A 24 -71.37 2.48 -34.42
N ALA A 25 -70.21 2.96 -34.82
CA ALA A 25 -69.08 2.17 -35.27
C ALA A 25 -67.81 2.68 -34.59
N GLU A 26 -67.00 1.75 -34.10
CA GLU A 26 -65.73 2.02 -33.46
C GLU A 26 -64.56 1.80 -34.43
N PHE A 27 -63.54 2.63 -34.32
CA PHE A 27 -62.29 2.54 -35.06
C PHE A 27 -61.12 2.86 -34.12
N VAL A 28 -60.08 2.04 -34.15
CA VAL A 28 -58.85 2.27 -33.38
C VAL A 28 -57.81 2.85 -34.33
N LEU A 29 -57.35 4.05 -34.03
CA LEU A 29 -56.21 4.67 -34.71
C LEU A 29 -54.94 4.30 -33.97
N HIS A 30 -54.08 3.49 -34.60
CA HIS A 30 -52.74 3.22 -34.10
C HIS A 30 -51.80 4.35 -34.48
N ILE A 31 -51.06 4.85 -33.49
CA ILE A 31 -50.07 5.91 -33.62
C ILE A 31 -48.71 5.28 -33.35
N GLU A 32 -47.78 5.47 -34.30
CA GLU A 32 -46.38 5.10 -34.11
C GLU A 32 -45.66 6.28 -33.45
N VAL A 33 -45.05 6.02 -32.30
CA VAL A 33 -44.34 7.02 -31.50
C VAL A 33 -42.85 6.84 -31.74
N ILE A 34 -42.20 7.93 -32.16
CA ILE A 34 -40.74 7.95 -32.33
C ILE A 34 -40.15 8.31 -30.96
N PRO A 35 -39.35 7.44 -30.34
CA PRO A 35 -38.75 7.72 -29.04
C PRO A 35 -37.82 8.93 -29.14
N VAL A 36 -37.77 9.70 -28.06
CA VAL A 36 -36.84 10.81 -27.89
C VAL A 36 -36.05 10.50 -26.64
N ASN A 37 -34.73 10.52 -26.71
CA ASN A 37 -33.89 10.35 -25.53
C ASN A 37 -33.99 11.61 -24.65
N ASP A 38 -34.85 11.56 -23.64
CA ASP A 38 -35.15 12.66 -22.74
C ASP A 38 -35.10 12.31 -21.24
N GLU A 39 -34.88 11.04 -20.89
CA GLU A 39 -34.58 10.58 -19.54
C GLU A 39 -33.06 10.40 -19.33
N PRO A 40 -32.50 10.82 -18.18
CA PRO A 40 -31.08 10.66 -17.91
C PRO A 40 -30.76 9.22 -17.43
N PRO A 41 -29.53 8.74 -17.67
CA PRO A 41 -29.08 7.49 -17.08
C PRO A 41 -29.10 7.55 -15.55
N VAL A 42 -29.64 6.52 -14.91
CA VAL A 42 -29.74 6.40 -13.45
C VAL A 42 -28.96 5.21 -12.93
N LEU A 43 -28.32 5.36 -11.76
CA LEU A 43 -27.64 4.25 -11.10
C LEU A 43 -28.65 3.34 -10.39
N LYS A 44 -28.39 2.04 -10.44
CA LYS A 44 -29.19 1.04 -9.75
C LYS A 44 -29.17 1.28 -8.23
N PRO A 45 -30.29 1.08 -7.53
CA PRO A 45 -30.28 1.10 -6.07
C PRO A 45 -29.45 -0.06 -5.48
N ASN A 46 -28.96 0.12 -4.25
CA ASN A 46 -28.25 -0.88 -3.45
C ASN A 46 -26.87 -1.32 -3.99
N LEU A 47 -26.19 -0.46 -4.76
CA LEU A 47 -24.78 -0.64 -5.10
C LEU A 47 -23.91 -0.58 -3.82
N ILE A 48 -22.73 -1.20 -3.90
CA ILE A 48 -21.70 -1.20 -2.85
C ILE A 48 -20.64 -0.13 -3.22
N PRO A 49 -20.67 1.08 -2.63
CA PRO A 49 -19.80 2.19 -3.02
C PRO A 49 -18.39 2.09 -2.41
N MET A 50 -17.90 0.87 -2.22
CA MET A 50 -16.64 0.57 -1.56
C MET A 50 -16.01 -0.70 -2.13
N MET A 51 -14.70 -0.64 -2.37
CA MET A 51 -13.87 -1.77 -2.77
C MET A 51 -12.67 -1.92 -1.83
N HIS A 52 -12.13 -3.13 -1.78
CA HIS A 52 -10.87 -3.41 -1.09
C HIS A 52 -9.84 -3.87 -2.10
N CYS A 53 -8.66 -3.29 -2.03
CA CYS A 53 -7.50 -3.67 -2.83
C CYS A 53 -6.35 -3.95 -1.86
N SER A 54 -5.49 -4.92 -2.17
CA SER A 54 -4.20 -5.00 -1.47
C SER A 54 -3.20 -4.08 -2.16
N GLU A 55 -2.21 -3.62 -1.43
CA GLU A 55 -1.14 -2.80 -1.95
C GLU A 55 -0.45 -3.45 -3.16
N GLY A 56 -0.27 -2.67 -4.23
CA GLY A 56 0.30 -3.15 -5.50
C GLY A 56 -0.61 -4.11 -6.27
N GLY A 57 -1.75 -4.47 -5.68
CA GLY A 57 -2.74 -5.37 -6.22
C GLY A 57 -3.68 -4.71 -7.24
N GLU A 58 -4.57 -5.54 -7.75
CA GLU A 58 -5.56 -5.18 -8.76
C GLU A 58 -6.89 -5.87 -8.41
N VAL A 59 -7.99 -5.11 -8.42
CA VAL A 59 -9.33 -5.58 -8.05
C VAL A 59 -10.35 -5.19 -9.13
N GLY A 60 -11.26 -6.11 -9.45
CA GLY A 60 -12.30 -5.89 -10.45
C GLY A 60 -13.36 -4.90 -9.99
N ILE A 61 -13.74 -3.99 -10.88
CA ILE A 61 -14.94 -3.16 -10.72
C ILE A 61 -16.10 -3.93 -11.37
N THR A 62 -17.03 -4.40 -10.55
CA THR A 62 -18.11 -5.31 -10.96
C THR A 62 -19.50 -4.64 -10.91
N PRO A 63 -20.55 -5.28 -11.45
CA PRO A 63 -21.93 -4.79 -11.37
C PRO A 63 -22.50 -4.54 -9.95
N GLU A 64 -21.86 -5.07 -8.91
CA GLU A 64 -22.26 -4.79 -7.52
C GLU A 64 -21.78 -3.41 -7.05
N HIS A 65 -20.71 -2.90 -7.65
CA HIS A 65 -20.10 -1.61 -7.34
C HIS A 65 -20.73 -0.51 -8.19
N ILE A 66 -20.92 -0.76 -9.48
CA ILE A 66 -21.51 0.19 -10.43
C ILE A 66 -22.43 -0.53 -11.41
N PHE A 67 -23.64 0.00 -11.58
CA PHE A 67 -24.58 -0.43 -12.59
C PHE A 67 -25.54 0.71 -12.85
N ALA A 68 -25.78 1.05 -14.11
CA ALA A 68 -26.71 2.08 -14.52
C ALA A 68 -27.80 1.49 -15.42
N THR A 69 -28.93 2.16 -15.48
CA THR A 69 -30.02 1.83 -16.39
C THR A 69 -30.52 3.11 -17.03
N ASP A 70 -31.01 3.01 -18.24
CA ASP A 70 -31.59 4.13 -18.97
C ASP A 70 -32.92 3.70 -19.61
N ALA A 71 -33.89 4.60 -19.66
CA ALA A 71 -35.21 4.27 -20.22
C ALA A 71 -35.17 4.26 -21.76
N ASP A 72 -34.30 5.07 -22.34
CA ASP A 72 -34.28 5.40 -23.77
C ASP A 72 -33.12 4.71 -24.50
N SER A 73 -32.10 4.31 -23.75
CA SER A 73 -30.83 3.78 -24.25
C SER A 73 -30.60 2.33 -23.84
N ASP A 74 -29.78 1.64 -24.63
CA ASP A 74 -29.31 0.29 -24.28
C ASP A 74 -28.33 0.37 -23.11
N ASP A 75 -28.74 -0.17 -21.96
CA ASP A 75 -27.95 -0.31 -20.74
C ASP A 75 -26.50 -0.74 -21.00
N LEU A 76 -26.25 -1.69 -21.91
CA LEU A 76 -24.90 -2.21 -22.17
C LEU A 76 -23.96 -1.17 -22.78
N LYS A 77 -24.53 -0.18 -23.49
CA LYS A 77 -23.79 0.89 -24.18
C LYS A 77 -23.56 2.12 -23.32
N LEU A 78 -24.18 2.21 -22.15
CA LEU A 78 -23.94 3.30 -21.20
C LEU A 78 -22.45 3.37 -20.86
N LEU A 79 -21.93 4.59 -20.86
CA LEU A 79 -20.53 4.92 -20.59
C LEU A 79 -20.37 5.47 -19.19
N PHE A 80 -19.41 4.92 -18.44
CA PHE A 80 -18.90 5.51 -17.21
C PHE A 80 -17.67 6.34 -17.53
N LEU A 81 -17.76 7.65 -17.34
CA LEU A 81 -16.68 8.62 -17.49
C LEU A 81 -16.03 8.86 -16.13
N ILE A 82 -14.71 8.79 -16.04
CA ILE A 82 -13.95 9.09 -14.82
C ILE A 82 -13.78 10.61 -14.71
N ALA A 83 -14.67 11.25 -13.96
CA ALA A 83 -14.63 12.69 -13.70
C ALA A 83 -13.50 13.09 -12.73
N ARG A 84 -13.11 12.18 -11.83
CA ARG A 84 -11.93 12.34 -10.97
C ARG A 84 -11.21 11.01 -10.85
N GLU A 85 -9.95 11.02 -11.27
CA GLU A 85 -9.06 9.89 -11.16
C GLU A 85 -8.70 9.57 -9.69
N PRO A 86 -8.44 8.28 -9.40
CA PRO A 86 -7.84 7.88 -8.13
C PRO A 86 -6.47 8.54 -7.92
N GLN A 87 -6.08 8.78 -6.66
CA GLN A 87 -4.79 9.37 -6.27
C GLN A 87 -3.66 8.35 -6.15
N HIS A 88 -3.97 7.11 -5.76
CA HIS A 88 -2.98 6.08 -5.45
C HIS A 88 -3.05 4.89 -6.42
N GLY A 89 -3.87 5.00 -7.46
CA GLY A 89 -4.07 3.93 -8.42
C GLY A 89 -4.55 4.44 -9.77
N VAL A 90 -4.91 3.50 -10.62
CA VAL A 90 -5.44 3.74 -11.96
C VAL A 90 -6.62 2.81 -12.23
N VAL A 91 -7.57 3.26 -13.02
CA VAL A 91 -8.63 2.40 -13.56
C VAL A 91 -8.18 1.87 -14.91
N ARG A 92 -8.35 0.57 -15.12
CA ARG A 92 -7.91 -0.14 -16.32
C ARG A 92 -9.06 -0.86 -16.98
N LYS A 93 -8.99 -0.96 -18.30
CA LYS A 93 -9.78 -1.89 -19.10
C LYS A 93 -8.85 -2.84 -19.82
N ALA A 94 -9.02 -4.14 -19.60
CA ALA A 94 -8.17 -5.17 -20.20
C ALA A 94 -6.67 -4.88 -20.04
N GLY A 95 -6.28 -4.33 -18.88
CA GLY A 95 -4.89 -4.00 -18.52
C GLY A 95 -4.38 -2.63 -19.02
N ILE A 96 -5.18 -1.86 -19.75
CA ILE A 96 -4.82 -0.53 -20.26
C ILE A 96 -5.52 0.53 -19.43
N ASP A 97 -4.78 1.57 -19.02
CA ASP A 97 -5.33 2.71 -18.27
C ASP A 97 -6.36 3.46 -19.14
N VAL A 98 -7.53 3.77 -18.59
CA VAL A 98 -8.65 4.39 -19.32
C VAL A 98 -9.26 5.55 -18.55
N ASP A 99 -9.83 6.52 -19.26
CA ASP A 99 -10.65 7.61 -18.72
C ASP A 99 -12.16 7.29 -18.73
N ARG A 100 -12.54 6.21 -19.43
CA ARG A 100 -13.91 5.75 -19.59
C ARG A 100 -14.01 4.28 -19.94
N PHE A 101 -15.16 3.68 -19.67
CA PHE A 101 -15.49 2.30 -20.02
C PHE A 101 -17.02 2.13 -20.11
N SER A 102 -17.50 1.08 -20.79
CA SER A 102 -18.93 0.81 -20.91
C SER A 102 -19.46 -0.06 -19.78
N GLN A 103 -20.77 -0.14 -19.65
CA GLN A 103 -21.42 -1.11 -18.76
C GLN A 103 -21.13 -2.56 -19.18
N GLU A 104 -21.07 -2.85 -20.48
CA GLU A 104 -20.61 -4.16 -20.98
C GLU A 104 -19.19 -4.51 -20.48
N ASP A 105 -18.28 -3.54 -20.45
CA ASP A 105 -16.91 -3.75 -19.94
C ASP A 105 -16.94 -4.16 -18.45
N VAL A 106 -17.84 -3.57 -17.64
CA VAL A 106 -18.03 -3.91 -16.22
C VAL A 106 -18.63 -5.31 -16.05
N ILE A 107 -19.67 -5.63 -16.83
CA ILE A 107 -20.37 -6.93 -16.77
C ILE A 107 -19.46 -8.08 -17.20
N SER A 108 -18.60 -7.84 -18.20
CA SER A 108 -17.60 -8.82 -18.66
C SER A 108 -16.41 -8.97 -17.72
N GLY A 109 -16.31 -8.13 -16.68
CA GLY A 109 -15.19 -8.14 -15.73
C GLY A 109 -13.89 -7.58 -16.30
N ALA A 110 -13.95 -6.80 -17.38
CA ALA A 110 -12.78 -6.23 -18.03
C ALA A 110 -12.21 -5.00 -17.31
N VAL A 111 -13.00 -4.38 -16.42
CA VAL A 111 -12.65 -3.15 -15.70
C VAL A 111 -12.06 -3.46 -14.34
N THR A 112 -10.90 -2.89 -14.04
CA THR A 112 -10.19 -3.09 -12.77
C THR A 112 -9.67 -1.77 -12.21
N TYR A 113 -9.54 -1.70 -10.89
CA TYR A 113 -8.69 -0.72 -10.21
C TYR A 113 -7.36 -1.39 -9.88
N LYS A 114 -6.25 -0.70 -10.17
CA LYS A 114 -4.89 -1.15 -9.79
C LYS A 114 -4.21 -0.13 -8.90
N HIS A 115 -3.73 -0.57 -7.74
CA HIS A 115 -2.89 0.27 -6.88
C HIS A 115 -1.50 0.46 -7.51
N THR A 116 -1.08 1.70 -7.67
CA THR A 116 0.21 2.07 -8.27
C THR A 116 0.99 3.10 -7.46
N GLY A 117 0.50 3.45 -6.26
CA GLY A 117 1.10 4.44 -5.35
C GLY A 117 2.40 4.02 -4.68
N GLY A 118 2.85 2.77 -4.85
CA GLY A 118 4.02 2.22 -4.16
C GLY A 118 3.71 1.77 -2.73
N GLU A 119 4.75 1.74 -1.89
CA GLU A 119 4.69 1.29 -0.49
C GLU A 119 3.82 2.23 0.36
N ILE A 120 2.86 1.68 1.11
CA ILE A 120 1.95 2.44 1.98
C ILE A 120 2.28 2.28 3.47
N GLY A 121 3.15 1.34 3.81
CA GLY A 121 3.60 1.03 5.17
C GLY A 121 2.48 0.45 6.04
N LEU A 122 2.51 0.72 7.34
CA LEU A 122 1.66 0.00 8.32
C LEU A 122 0.14 0.23 8.23
N ALA A 123 -0.30 1.33 7.60
CA ALA A 123 -1.70 1.77 7.68
C ALA A 123 -2.37 1.72 6.30
N PRO A 124 -3.65 1.31 6.23
CA PRO A 124 -4.41 1.39 4.99
C PRO A 124 -4.43 2.80 4.41
N CYS A 125 -4.33 2.90 3.09
CA CYS A 125 -4.54 4.14 2.36
C CYS A 125 -5.92 4.13 1.68
N PHE A 126 -6.40 5.31 1.28
CA PHE A 126 -7.74 5.46 0.72
C PHE A 126 -7.68 6.13 -0.63
N ASP A 127 -8.52 5.64 -1.53
CA ASP A 127 -8.68 6.18 -2.86
C ASP A 127 -10.16 6.45 -3.19
N THR A 128 -10.39 7.26 -4.20
CA THR A 128 -11.75 7.61 -4.62
C THR A 128 -11.80 7.86 -6.12
N ILE A 129 -12.68 7.13 -6.79
CA ILE A 129 -13.04 7.39 -8.18
C ILE A 129 -14.37 8.13 -8.19
N ILE A 130 -14.45 9.23 -8.95
CA ILE A 130 -15.72 9.89 -9.23
C ILE A 130 -16.10 9.58 -10.67
N LEU A 131 -17.26 8.93 -10.85
CA LEU A 131 -17.80 8.52 -12.13
C LEU A 131 -18.99 9.38 -12.51
N VAL A 132 -19.17 9.60 -13.81
CA VAL A 132 -20.36 10.20 -14.42
C VAL A 132 -20.88 9.23 -15.47
N VAL A 133 -22.18 8.96 -15.46
CA VAL A 133 -22.81 8.07 -16.45
C VAL A 133 -23.31 8.90 -17.63
N SER A 134 -23.08 8.41 -18.84
CA SER A 134 -23.54 9.02 -20.09
C SER A 134 -24.08 7.94 -21.03
N ASP A 135 -25.17 8.26 -21.72
CA ASP A 135 -25.78 7.49 -22.81
C ASP A 135 -25.05 7.63 -24.16
N GLY A 136 -24.08 8.55 -24.27
CA GLY A 136 -23.35 8.84 -25.51
C GLY A 136 -24.05 9.84 -26.45
N GLU A 137 -25.26 10.29 -26.12
CA GLU A 137 -26.05 11.23 -26.93
C GLU A 137 -25.85 12.69 -26.43
N ALA A 138 -25.51 12.85 -25.14
CA ALA A 138 -25.00 14.11 -24.61
C ALA A 138 -23.61 14.40 -25.21
N GLY A 139 -23.59 15.25 -26.23
CA GLY A 139 -22.36 15.74 -26.86
C GLY A 139 -21.32 16.20 -25.83
N PRO A 140 -20.03 16.09 -26.17
CA PRO A 140 -18.94 16.37 -25.25
C PRO A 140 -19.07 17.79 -24.72
N LEU A 141 -19.04 17.93 -23.39
CA LEU A 141 -18.77 19.15 -22.63
C LEU A 141 -18.39 20.36 -23.51
N VAL A 142 -19.39 21.20 -23.77
CA VAL A 142 -19.30 22.66 -23.97
C VAL A 142 -17.96 23.16 -24.51
N ASN A 143 -17.80 23.15 -25.83
CA ASN A 143 -16.93 24.10 -26.51
C ASN A 143 -17.35 24.35 -27.98
N GLY A 144 -18.64 24.62 -28.18
CA GLY A 144 -19.21 24.81 -29.51
C GLY A 144 -20.46 25.67 -29.52
N CYS A 145 -20.42 26.84 -28.90
CA CYS A 145 -21.45 27.85 -29.15
C CYS A 145 -21.36 28.29 -30.62
N CYS A 146 -22.52 28.35 -31.28
CA CYS A 146 -22.79 28.92 -32.61
C CYS A 146 -22.66 27.95 -33.79
N HIS A 147 -23.78 27.37 -34.27
CA HIS A 147 -24.22 27.58 -35.66
C HIS A 147 -25.73 27.34 -35.84
N ASN A 148 -26.37 28.39 -36.34
CA ASN A 148 -27.78 28.58 -36.67
C ASN A 148 -28.49 27.38 -37.33
N GLY A 149 -29.42 26.76 -36.61
CA GLY A 149 -30.51 25.93 -37.12
C GLY A 149 -31.66 25.94 -36.08
N PRO A 150 -32.94 25.79 -36.49
CA PRO A 150 -34.03 25.77 -35.53
C PRO A 150 -33.98 24.46 -34.74
N ASN A 151 -33.51 24.55 -33.49
CA ASN A 151 -33.41 23.51 -32.47
C ASN A 151 -32.74 22.18 -32.88
N PRO A 152 -31.46 21.98 -32.54
CA PRO A 152 -31.10 20.67 -32.01
C PRO A 152 -31.83 20.50 -30.68
N SER A 153 -32.57 19.40 -30.50
CA SER A 153 -33.04 18.95 -29.20
C SER A 153 -31.80 18.62 -28.37
N VAL A 154 -31.24 19.62 -27.71
CA VAL A 154 -30.14 19.45 -26.76
C VAL A 154 -30.77 18.81 -25.52
N PRO A 155 -30.28 17.64 -25.06
CA PRO A 155 -30.77 17.05 -23.82
C PRO A 155 -30.63 18.08 -22.68
N LEU A 156 -31.75 18.31 -21.99
CA LEU A 156 -31.93 19.30 -20.93
C LEU A 156 -31.45 18.72 -19.58
N HIS A 157 -30.21 18.24 -19.50
CA HIS A 157 -29.64 17.79 -18.23
C HIS A 157 -28.63 18.78 -17.67
N GLU A 158 -29.09 19.59 -16.70
CA GLU A 158 -28.27 20.53 -15.92
C GLU A 158 -27.33 19.84 -14.91
N SER A 159 -27.45 18.53 -14.66
CA SER A 159 -26.45 17.79 -13.87
C SER A 159 -26.49 16.29 -14.17
N PHE A 160 -25.38 15.72 -14.60
CA PHE A 160 -25.23 14.25 -14.64
C PHE A 160 -24.95 13.72 -13.22
N PRO A 161 -25.58 12.61 -12.81
CA PRO A 161 -25.36 12.04 -11.48
C PRO A 161 -23.90 11.61 -11.33
N MET A 162 -23.24 12.18 -10.33
CA MET A 162 -21.88 11.80 -9.97
C MET A 162 -21.91 10.65 -8.94
N TYR A 163 -21.20 9.57 -9.25
CA TYR A 163 -21.05 8.43 -8.36
C TYR A 163 -19.67 8.42 -7.72
N LYS A 164 -19.63 8.18 -6.41
CA LYS A 164 -18.38 8.10 -5.66
C LYS A 164 -18.13 6.65 -5.26
N LEU A 165 -17.09 6.06 -5.84
CA LEU A 165 -16.61 4.72 -5.49
C LEU A 165 -15.35 4.86 -4.63
N ASN A 166 -15.42 4.42 -3.38
CA ASN A 166 -14.28 4.44 -2.46
C ASN A 166 -13.46 3.16 -2.58
N ILE A 167 -12.14 3.27 -2.46
CA ILE A 167 -11.26 2.11 -2.39
C ILE A 167 -10.44 2.20 -1.10
N THR A 168 -10.43 1.12 -0.32
CA THR A 168 -9.47 0.95 0.78
C THR A 168 -8.37 0.04 0.30
N VAL A 169 -7.14 0.55 0.31
CA VAL A 169 -5.94 -0.23 -0.01
C VAL A 169 -5.34 -0.73 1.29
N HIS A 170 -5.21 -2.04 1.44
CA HIS A 170 -4.65 -2.69 2.61
C HIS A 170 -3.14 -2.95 2.42
N PRO A 171 -2.33 -2.70 3.46
CA PRO A 171 -0.88 -2.86 3.37
C PRO A 171 -0.48 -4.34 3.24
N ILE A 172 0.68 -4.59 2.66
CA ILE A 172 1.27 -5.93 2.55
C ILE A 172 2.73 -5.86 3.00
N ASP A 173 3.11 -6.73 3.94
CA ASP A 173 4.52 -6.98 4.28
C ASP A 173 5.24 -7.61 3.09
N ASN A 174 5.90 -6.75 2.31
CA ASN A 174 6.52 -7.09 1.04
C ASN A 174 7.97 -6.57 0.92
N GLN A 175 8.43 -5.77 1.88
CA GLN A 175 9.77 -5.21 1.92
C GLN A 175 10.59 -5.84 3.05
N PRO A 176 11.86 -6.18 2.81
CA PRO A 176 12.73 -6.66 3.86
C PRO A 176 13.23 -5.49 4.73
N PRO A 177 13.56 -5.75 6.02
CA PRO A 177 14.10 -4.73 6.89
C PRO A 177 15.44 -4.20 6.38
N THR A 178 15.83 -3.04 6.90
CA THR A 178 17.12 -2.40 6.60
C THR A 178 17.88 -2.10 7.89
N ILE A 179 19.19 -2.36 7.91
CA ILE A 179 20.08 -2.00 9.02
C ILE A 179 20.84 -0.72 8.68
N ILE A 180 20.94 0.17 9.68
CA ILE A 180 21.74 1.39 9.62
C ILE A 180 22.76 1.37 10.78
N ILE A 181 24.04 1.45 10.42
CA ILE A 181 25.15 1.62 11.36
C ILE A 181 25.36 3.11 11.59
N GLY A 182 25.22 3.53 12.84
CA GLY A 182 25.34 4.93 13.24
C GLY A 182 26.74 5.31 13.70
N LYS A 183 26.81 5.95 14.87
CA LYS A 183 28.04 6.40 15.50
C LYS A 183 28.92 5.23 15.90
N LYS A 184 30.23 5.49 15.98
CA LYS A 184 31.21 4.55 16.51
C LYS A 184 30.82 4.15 17.93
N PHE A 185 30.78 2.84 18.17
CA PHE A 185 30.57 2.29 19.49
C PHE A 185 31.91 2.07 20.18
N VAL A 186 32.05 2.65 21.38
CA VAL A 186 33.30 2.66 22.15
C VAL A 186 33.00 2.13 23.55
N VAL A 187 33.89 1.27 24.06
CA VAL A 187 33.84 0.71 25.40
C VAL A 187 35.23 0.73 26.01
N ASP A 188 35.34 0.97 27.31
CA ASP A 188 36.60 0.87 28.02
C ASP A 188 36.88 -0.60 28.38
N GLU A 189 38.15 -0.99 28.38
CA GLU A 189 38.56 -2.35 28.73
C GLU A 189 38.05 -2.80 30.11
N GLY A 190 37.49 -4.01 30.19
CA GLY A 190 36.88 -4.55 31.41
C GLY A 190 35.51 -3.96 31.78
N PHE A 191 34.99 -2.99 31.01
CA PHE A 191 33.69 -2.36 31.24
C PHE A 191 32.62 -2.83 30.24
N SER A 192 31.39 -2.41 30.51
CA SER A 192 30.24 -2.59 29.63
C SER A 192 29.72 -1.25 29.12
N ALA A 193 29.22 -1.23 27.89
CA ALA A 193 28.55 -0.06 27.32
C ALA A 193 27.21 -0.45 26.68
N ALA A 194 26.20 0.42 26.85
CA ALA A 194 24.87 0.21 26.29
C ALA A 194 24.85 0.43 24.78
N LEU A 195 24.39 -0.58 24.04
CA LEU A 195 24.11 -0.46 22.62
C LEU A 195 22.77 0.28 22.45
N THR A 196 22.75 1.29 21.58
CA THR A 196 21.60 2.19 21.42
C THR A 196 21.29 2.40 19.95
N THR A 197 20.13 3.00 19.66
CA THR A 197 19.70 3.38 18.30
C THR A 197 20.66 4.35 17.60
N HIS A 198 21.54 5.03 18.33
CA HIS A 198 22.60 5.85 17.74
C HIS A 198 23.76 5.05 17.16
N HIS A 199 23.93 3.79 17.58
CA HIS A 199 25.02 2.92 17.15
C HIS A 199 24.55 1.93 16.09
N LEU A 200 23.40 1.28 16.34
CA LEU A 200 22.77 0.31 15.45
C LEU A 200 21.26 0.57 15.47
N THR A 201 20.63 0.65 14.30
CA THR A 201 19.17 0.64 14.21
C THR A 201 18.73 -0.16 13.00
N ALA A 202 17.49 -0.64 13.03
CA ALA A 202 16.81 -1.23 11.90
C ALA A 202 15.54 -0.42 11.62
N SER A 203 15.09 -0.44 10.38
CA SER A 203 13.84 0.15 9.95
C SER A 203 13.23 -0.71 8.87
N ASP A 204 11.93 -0.83 8.91
CA ASP A 204 11.13 -1.55 7.93
C ASP A 204 9.87 -0.71 7.62
N PRO A 205 9.45 -0.56 6.35
CA PRO A 205 8.21 0.15 6.02
C PRO A 205 6.94 -0.56 6.53
N ASP A 206 6.97 -1.89 6.58
CA ASP A 206 5.82 -2.79 6.75
C ASP A 206 5.75 -3.39 8.16
N THR A 207 6.83 -3.26 8.92
CA THR A 207 6.95 -3.74 10.30
C THR A 207 7.26 -2.60 11.26
N ALA A 208 6.51 -2.54 12.37
CA ALA A 208 6.76 -1.58 13.42
C ALA A 208 8.15 -1.82 14.06
N PRO A 209 8.93 -0.76 14.38
CA PRO A 209 10.28 -0.95 14.92
C PRO A 209 10.36 -1.81 16.18
N GLU A 210 9.29 -1.87 16.98
CA GLU A 210 9.23 -2.63 18.22
C GLU A 210 9.11 -4.15 18.04
N ASP A 211 8.76 -4.60 16.84
CA ASP A 211 8.65 -6.00 16.45
C ASP A 211 9.91 -6.50 15.72
N LEU A 212 10.86 -5.62 15.43
CA LEU A 212 12.13 -5.97 14.81
C LEU A 212 13.11 -6.62 15.80
N GLU A 213 13.68 -7.74 15.39
CA GLU A 213 14.70 -8.48 16.12
C GLU A 213 16.05 -8.41 15.40
N PHE A 214 17.12 -8.24 16.18
CA PHE A 214 18.50 -8.40 15.70
C PHE A 214 19.03 -9.78 16.11
N VAL A 215 19.59 -10.51 15.16
CA VAL A 215 20.14 -11.86 15.39
C VAL A 215 21.63 -11.88 15.06
N LEU A 216 22.43 -12.40 15.99
CA LEU A 216 23.87 -12.55 15.83
C LEU A 216 24.19 -13.80 15.01
N VAL A 217 24.87 -13.59 13.90
CA VAL A 217 25.45 -14.67 13.09
C VAL A 217 26.78 -15.11 13.67
N SER A 218 27.62 -14.15 14.08
CA SER A 218 28.88 -14.42 14.77
C SER A 218 28.96 -13.60 16.04
N HIS A 219 29.35 -14.24 17.14
CA HIS A 219 29.51 -13.56 18.43
C HIS A 219 30.83 -12.76 18.47
N PRO A 220 30.93 -11.72 19.32
CA PRO A 220 32.19 -11.03 19.57
C PRO A 220 33.27 -11.98 20.12
N GLN A 221 34.54 -11.69 19.86
CA GLN A 221 35.66 -12.53 20.29
C GLN A 221 36.18 -12.16 21.68
N PHE A 222 36.16 -10.88 22.04
CA PHE A 222 36.72 -10.30 23.26
C PHE A 222 35.66 -9.85 24.28
N GLY A 223 34.39 -10.01 23.93
CA GLY A 223 33.26 -9.73 24.80
C GLY A 223 32.02 -10.54 24.43
N TYR A 224 30.88 -10.13 24.95
CA TYR A 224 29.58 -10.69 24.61
C TYR A 224 28.51 -9.59 24.69
N LEU A 225 27.37 -9.84 24.05
CA LEU A 225 26.18 -9.02 24.22
C LEU A 225 25.30 -9.63 25.31
N GLU A 226 24.68 -8.80 26.13
CA GLU A 226 23.71 -9.23 27.15
C GLU A 226 22.45 -8.36 27.11
N ASN A 227 21.36 -8.92 27.60
CA ASN A 227 20.12 -8.19 27.87
C ASN A 227 19.93 -8.18 29.38
N THR A 228 19.82 -7.01 29.99
CA THR A 228 19.68 -6.87 31.45
C THR A 228 18.28 -7.21 31.96
N LEU A 229 17.28 -7.27 31.08
CA LEU A 229 15.91 -7.65 31.44
C LEU A 229 15.86 -9.09 31.94
N PRO A 230 15.08 -9.37 33.00
CA PRO A 230 14.88 -10.73 33.47
C PRO A 230 14.07 -11.55 32.45
N SER A 231 14.34 -12.85 32.38
CA SER A 231 13.54 -13.78 31.58
C SER A 231 12.10 -13.83 32.10
N ALA A 232 11.13 -14.07 31.21
CA ALA A 232 9.72 -14.14 31.58
C ALA A 232 9.48 -15.14 32.73
N GLY A 233 8.84 -14.67 33.81
CA GLY A 233 8.58 -15.48 35.01
C GLY A 233 9.74 -15.56 36.01
N PHE A 234 10.85 -14.85 35.78
CA PHE A 234 11.96 -14.73 36.71
C PHE A 234 12.12 -13.28 37.19
N GLU A 235 12.55 -13.09 38.43
CA GLU A 235 12.83 -11.75 38.99
C GLU A 235 14.31 -11.36 38.86
N LYS A 236 15.19 -12.34 38.60
CA LYS A 236 16.63 -12.12 38.53
C LYS A 236 17.02 -11.57 37.16
N SER A 237 17.78 -10.47 37.16
CA SER A 237 18.36 -9.90 35.94
C SER A 237 19.24 -10.91 35.20
N ASN A 238 19.25 -10.81 33.87
CA ASN A 238 20.06 -11.62 32.97
C ASN A 238 21.48 -11.05 32.75
N MET A 239 21.92 -10.06 33.54
CA MET A 239 23.32 -9.59 33.54
C MET A 239 24.30 -10.77 33.68
N GLY A 240 25.36 -10.76 32.87
CA GLY A 240 26.36 -11.81 32.81
C GLY A 240 26.02 -12.97 31.86
N ILE A 241 24.85 -12.95 31.20
CA ILE A 241 24.40 -14.00 30.29
C ILE A 241 24.52 -13.51 28.85
N SER A 242 25.32 -14.22 28.05
CA SER A 242 25.45 -13.94 26.62
C SER A 242 24.14 -14.25 25.89
N ILE A 243 23.72 -13.33 25.02
CA ILE A 243 22.54 -13.49 24.15
C ILE A 243 22.98 -13.69 22.69
N ALA A 244 22.15 -14.40 21.92
CA ALA A 244 22.33 -14.60 20.48
C ALA A 244 21.42 -13.69 19.63
N SER A 245 20.40 -13.09 20.23
CA SER A 245 19.50 -12.13 19.59
C SER A 245 18.97 -11.13 20.61
N PHE A 246 18.45 -10.01 20.13
CA PHE A 246 17.82 -8.99 20.96
C PHE A 246 16.78 -8.19 20.18
N GLN A 247 15.75 -7.73 20.90
CA GLN A 247 14.68 -6.93 20.33
C GLN A 247 15.10 -5.46 20.22
N TRP A 248 14.65 -4.78 19.16
CA TRP A 248 14.90 -3.36 18.98
C TRP A 248 14.33 -2.52 20.14
N ARG A 249 13.17 -2.89 20.67
CA ARG A 249 12.55 -2.21 21.83
C ARG A 249 13.43 -2.27 23.09
N ASP A 250 14.09 -3.41 23.32
CA ASP A 250 14.96 -3.61 24.48
C ASP A 250 16.24 -2.77 24.35
N MET A 251 16.77 -2.66 23.13
CA MET A 251 17.91 -1.78 22.81
C MET A 251 17.53 -0.31 22.99
N LYS A 252 16.36 0.12 22.51
CA LYS A 252 15.85 1.48 22.71
C LYS A 252 15.66 1.82 24.20
N ALA A 253 15.24 0.84 24.99
CA ALA A 253 15.09 0.96 26.44
C ALA A 253 16.42 0.87 27.22
N LEU A 254 17.57 0.80 26.52
CA LEU A 254 18.92 0.75 27.10
C LEU A 254 19.21 -0.54 27.90
N HIS A 255 18.55 -1.65 27.56
CA HIS A 255 18.77 -2.92 28.24
C HIS A 255 19.83 -3.80 27.59
N ILE A 256 20.24 -3.49 26.36
CA ILE A 256 21.24 -4.26 25.61
C ILE A 256 22.62 -3.66 25.81
N ASN A 257 23.54 -4.44 26.34
CA ASN A 257 24.92 -4.04 26.60
C ASN A 257 25.90 -4.94 25.86
N TYR A 258 27.00 -4.36 25.39
CA TYR A 258 28.21 -5.11 25.12
C TYR A 258 29.07 -5.11 26.39
N VAL A 259 29.55 -6.28 26.80
CA VAL A 259 30.44 -6.45 27.95
C VAL A 259 31.81 -6.90 27.46
N GLN A 260 32.82 -6.07 27.67
CA GLN A 260 34.21 -6.43 27.44
C GLN A 260 34.65 -7.36 28.57
N SER A 261 35.04 -8.61 28.24
CA SER A 261 35.33 -9.63 29.27
C SER A 261 36.63 -10.40 29.05
N ARG A 262 37.28 -10.28 27.88
CA ARG A 262 38.54 -10.97 27.57
C ARG A 262 39.61 -9.96 27.20
N HIS A 263 40.42 -9.59 28.19
CA HIS A 263 41.53 -8.64 28.06
C HIS A 263 42.79 -9.04 28.85
N LEU A 264 42.74 -10.11 29.64
CA LEU A 264 43.93 -10.54 30.37
C LEU A 264 44.94 -11.20 29.41
N ARG A 265 46.16 -10.67 29.37
CA ARG A 265 47.29 -11.07 28.50
C ARG A 265 47.10 -10.72 27.02
N VAL A 266 46.11 -9.88 26.72
CA VAL A 266 45.76 -9.43 25.39
C VAL A 266 45.16 -8.03 25.55
N GLU A 267 45.75 -7.02 24.93
CA GLU A 267 45.17 -5.66 24.91
C GLU A 267 44.35 -5.45 23.61
N PRO A 268 43.09 -5.96 23.49
CA PRO A 268 42.33 -5.79 22.27
C PRO A 268 41.95 -4.31 22.11
N THR A 269 42.24 -3.75 20.94
CA THR A 269 41.79 -2.38 20.59
C THR A 269 40.44 -2.37 19.88
N ALA A 270 39.96 -3.54 19.45
CA ALA A 270 38.70 -3.68 18.75
C ALA A 270 38.14 -5.10 18.89
N ASP A 271 36.82 -5.19 18.75
CA ASP A 271 36.09 -6.44 18.57
C ASP A 271 35.04 -6.25 17.46
N GLN A 272 34.39 -7.33 17.04
CA GLN A 272 33.32 -7.26 16.05
C GLN A 272 32.36 -8.44 16.17
N PHE A 273 31.12 -8.22 15.75
CA PHE A 273 30.14 -9.27 15.56
C PHE A 273 29.41 -9.08 14.23
N VAL A 274 28.79 -10.14 13.73
CA VAL A 274 27.98 -10.11 12.51
C VAL A 274 26.53 -10.27 12.90
N VAL A 275 25.67 -9.39 12.38
CA VAL A 275 24.25 -9.28 12.75
C VAL A 275 23.38 -9.08 11.49
N TYR A 276 22.16 -9.62 11.52
CA TYR A 276 21.08 -9.21 10.61
C TYR A 276 19.85 -8.81 11.43
N ALA A 277 18.94 -8.05 10.83
CA ALA A 277 17.64 -7.73 11.43
C ALA A 277 16.53 -8.46 10.67
N THR A 278 15.46 -8.80 11.37
CA THR A 278 14.31 -9.57 10.85
C THR A 278 13.02 -9.10 11.53
N ASP A 279 11.93 -9.17 10.80
CA ASP A 279 10.55 -9.00 11.25
C ASP A 279 9.86 -10.36 11.56
N GLY A 280 10.56 -11.47 11.32
CA GLY A 280 10.05 -12.84 11.46
C GLY A 280 9.75 -13.55 10.12
N GLU A 281 9.48 -12.80 9.06
CA GLU A 281 9.18 -13.32 7.72
C GLU A 281 10.38 -13.09 6.76
N GLN A 282 10.92 -11.88 6.79
CA GLN A 282 12.03 -11.41 5.96
C GLN A 282 13.23 -11.00 6.83
N ARG A 283 14.41 -10.90 6.21
CA ARG A 283 15.63 -10.47 6.91
C ARG A 283 16.59 -9.69 6.03
N THR A 284 17.39 -8.85 6.68
CA THR A 284 18.44 -8.08 6.03
C THR A 284 19.60 -8.98 5.58
N LEU A 285 20.48 -8.41 4.76
CA LEU A 285 21.84 -8.96 4.61
C LEU A 285 22.62 -8.85 5.92
N GLU A 286 23.57 -9.76 6.10
CA GLU A 286 24.47 -9.78 7.25
C GLU A 286 25.40 -8.57 7.24
N THR A 287 25.50 -7.88 8.37
CA THR A 287 26.31 -6.68 8.55
C THR A 287 27.30 -6.88 9.68
N THR A 288 28.56 -6.48 9.46
CA THR A 288 29.58 -6.50 10.52
C THR A 288 29.49 -5.23 11.36
N PHE A 289 29.26 -5.39 12.66
CA PHE A 289 29.30 -4.31 13.65
C PHE A 289 30.66 -4.31 14.36
N ARG A 290 31.32 -3.15 14.42
CA ARG A 290 32.62 -2.99 15.08
C ARG A 290 32.47 -2.33 16.45
N VAL A 291 33.18 -2.89 17.42
CA VAL A 291 33.35 -2.35 18.78
C VAL A 291 34.77 -1.80 18.89
N ILE A 292 34.92 -0.56 19.31
CA ILE A 292 36.22 0.04 19.62
C ILE A 292 36.44 -0.13 21.12
N ILE A 293 37.56 -0.73 21.49
CA ILE A 293 37.94 -0.94 22.89
C ILE A 293 39.04 0.07 23.20
N ASN A 294 38.86 0.87 24.26
CA ASN A 294 39.93 1.70 24.81
C ASN A 294 40.74 0.84 25.78
N PRO A 295 41.95 0.39 25.40
CA PRO A 295 42.75 -0.49 26.24
C PRO A 295 43.29 0.28 27.47
N THR A 296 43.46 -0.44 28.57
CA THR A 296 44.13 0.04 29.78
C THR A 296 45.35 -0.85 30.03
N ASN A 297 46.55 -0.26 30.05
CA ASN A 297 47.79 -1.00 30.32
C ASN A 297 47.86 -1.42 31.80
N ASP A 298 47.22 -2.54 32.12
CA ASP A 298 47.14 -3.14 33.46
C ASP A 298 47.98 -4.43 33.61
N GLU A 299 48.65 -4.84 32.53
CA GLU A 299 49.53 -6.01 32.51
C GLU A 299 50.94 -5.70 33.02
N ALA A 300 51.51 -6.64 33.79
CA ALA A 300 52.91 -6.53 34.19
C ALA A 300 53.84 -6.73 32.98
N PRO A 301 54.96 -6.00 32.89
CA PRO A 301 55.91 -6.19 31.80
C PRO A 301 56.47 -7.60 31.80
N ASP A 302 56.48 -8.26 30.65
CA ASP A 302 57.07 -9.59 30.48
C ASP A 302 58.55 -9.48 30.05
N PHE A 303 59.40 -10.33 30.62
CA PHE A 303 60.82 -10.39 30.30
C PHE A 303 61.10 -11.51 29.30
N VAL A 304 61.34 -11.15 28.06
CA VAL A 304 61.82 -12.10 27.06
C VAL A 304 63.34 -12.24 27.16
N VAL A 305 63.81 -13.31 27.79
CA VAL A 305 65.25 -13.66 27.80
C VAL A 305 65.59 -14.41 26.53
N GLN A 306 66.40 -13.80 25.65
CA GLN A 306 67.02 -14.49 24.52
C GLN A 306 68.39 -15.04 24.94
N ASN A 307 68.62 -16.34 24.72
CA ASN A 307 69.92 -16.97 24.98
C ASN A 307 70.98 -16.43 24.01
N ILE A 308 71.82 -15.50 24.48
CA ILE A 308 72.99 -15.05 23.74
C ILE A 308 74.09 -16.10 23.91
N THR A 309 74.31 -16.91 22.87
CA THR A 309 75.45 -17.85 22.85
C THR A 309 76.70 -17.09 22.45
N HIS A 310 77.57 -16.78 23.42
CA HIS A 310 78.85 -16.13 23.15
C HIS A 310 79.89 -17.21 22.78
N MET A 311 80.20 -17.38 21.50
CA MET A 311 81.33 -18.21 21.08
C MET A 311 82.62 -17.43 21.25
N SER A 312 83.38 -17.76 22.30
CA SER A 312 84.77 -17.32 22.44
C SER A 312 85.64 -17.99 21.38
N VAL A 313 86.14 -17.22 20.43
CA VAL A 313 87.17 -17.66 19.49
C VAL A 313 88.52 -17.56 20.20
N THR A 314 89.09 -18.69 20.61
CA THR A 314 90.51 -18.77 20.95
C THR A 314 91.30 -18.81 19.65
N SER A 315 92.05 -17.75 19.36
CA SER A 315 93.04 -17.70 18.27
C SER A 315 94.19 -18.66 18.56
N ALA A 316 94.62 -19.39 17.51
CA ALA A 316 95.72 -20.36 17.53
C ALA A 316 97.10 -19.72 17.79
#